data_AF-A0A953DT06-F1
#
_entry.id   AF-A0A953DT06-F1
#
_cell.length_a   1.000
_cell.length_b   1.000
_cell.length_c   1.000
_cell.angle_alpha   90.00
_cell.angle_beta   90.00
_cell.angle_gamma   90.00
#
_symmetry.space_group_name_H-M   'P 1'
#
loop_
_entity.id
_entity.type
_entity.pdbx_description
1 polymer ?
#
loop_
_entity_poly.entity_id
_entity_poly.type
_entity_poly.pdbx_seq_one_letter_code
_entity_poly.pdbx_strand_id
1 'polypeptide(L)'
;MSGRLLRAAVVGGALWFLSGCGGTGALTELSVGGNRTCVRFEDGTVKCWGGHATVQSLGKEYPGTLVPKRVEGLEHPTRLCAGRVFACAREQGGRVRCWTPEAEPRATETSGLSDVSALFCGEAGGCTLG
;
A
#
# COMPACT_ATOMS: atom_id res chain seq x y z
N MET A 1 10.62 20.35 25.88
CA MET A 1 11.75 20.22 24.92
C MET A 1 12.64 19.07 25.38
N SER A 2 13.13 18.26 24.44
CA SER A 2 13.95 17.03 24.60
C SER A 2 13.13 15.79 25.00
N GLY A 3 12.98 14.72 24.21
CA GLY A 3 13.83 14.18 23.15
C GLY A 3 14.32 12.78 23.56
N ARG A 4 13.45 11.77 23.59
CA ARG A 4 13.85 10.37 23.79
C ARG A 4 13.88 9.64 22.45
N LEU A 5 15.08 9.62 21.87
CA LEU A 5 15.47 8.81 20.72
C LEU A 5 15.30 7.32 21.06
N LEU A 6 14.41 6.61 20.36
CA LEU A 6 14.41 5.15 20.35
C LEU A 6 15.57 4.69 19.47
N ARG A 7 16.52 4.03 20.13
CA ARG A 7 17.77 3.53 19.57
C ARG A 7 17.49 2.40 18.57
N ALA A 8 18.05 2.51 17.36
CA ALA A 8 18.20 1.39 16.46
C ALA A 8 19.13 0.35 17.10
N ALA A 9 18.65 -0.89 17.22
CA ALA A 9 19.49 -2.01 17.65
C ALA A 9 20.32 -2.50 16.45
N VAL A 10 21.64 -2.42 16.57
CA VAL A 10 22.59 -3.03 15.63
C VAL A 10 22.78 -4.48 16.06
N VAL A 11 22.31 -5.45 15.26
CA VAL A 11 22.73 -6.85 15.39
C VAL A 11 23.49 -7.23 14.12
N GLY A 12 24.80 -7.43 14.26
CA GLY A 12 25.61 -8.22 13.34
C GLY A 12 25.95 -7.60 11.98
N GLY A 13 26.92 -6.70 11.95
CA GLY A 13 28.12 -6.83 11.11
C GLY A 13 28.00 -7.07 9.59
N ALA A 14 26.90 -6.75 8.92
CA ALA A 14 26.88 -6.67 7.47
C ALA A 14 25.80 -5.70 6.97
N LEU A 15 26.24 -4.62 6.34
CA LEU A 15 25.42 -3.65 5.63
C LEU A 15 24.90 -4.27 4.32
N TRP A 16 24.05 -5.29 4.41
CA TRP A 16 23.28 -5.76 3.26
C TRP A 16 22.06 -4.84 3.14
N PHE A 17 22.21 -3.83 2.28
CA PHE A 17 21.14 -3.09 1.60
C PHE A 17 19.73 -3.23 2.22
N LEU A 18 19.41 -2.39 3.22
CA LEU A 18 18.01 -2.02 3.49
C LEU A 18 17.49 -1.00 2.47
N SER A 19 17.89 -1.12 1.19
CA SER A 19 17.50 -0.20 0.12
C SER A 19 16.10 -0.46 -0.45
N GLY A 20 15.36 -1.44 0.07
CA GLY A 20 14.04 -1.80 -0.46
C GLY A 20 12.84 -1.19 0.27
N CYS A 21 12.97 -0.83 1.55
CA CYS A 21 11.82 -0.45 2.39
C CYS A 21 11.98 0.99 2.89
N GLY A 22 12.19 1.96 2.00
CA GLY A 22 12.39 3.37 2.37
C GLY A 22 11.11 4.08 2.84
N GLY A 23 10.41 3.54 3.83
CA GLY A 23 9.40 4.27 4.59
C GLY A 23 10.04 4.69 5.90
N THR A 24 10.25 5.99 6.09
CA THR A 24 11.00 6.55 7.24
C THR A 24 10.15 6.74 8.49
N GLY A 25 8.97 6.11 8.57
CA GLY A 25 8.00 6.29 9.66
C GLY A 25 7.47 4.96 10.19
N ALA A 26 6.73 5.01 11.30
CA ALA A 26 6.05 3.84 11.83
C ALA A 26 4.97 3.36 10.85
N LEU A 27 4.90 2.04 10.65
CA LEU A 27 3.86 1.40 9.87
C LEU A 27 2.58 1.34 10.70
N THR A 28 1.47 1.80 10.13
CA THR A 28 0.17 1.89 10.82
C THR A 28 -0.86 0.88 10.34
N GLU A 29 -0.72 0.43 9.09
CA GLU A 29 -1.69 -0.45 8.47
C GLU A 29 -1.02 -1.30 7.40
N LEU A 30 -1.43 -2.57 7.35
CA LEU A 30 -1.05 -3.54 6.34
C LEU A 30 -2.34 -4.06 5.70
N SER A 31 -2.40 -4.06 4.38
CA SER A 31 -3.49 -4.64 3.61
C SER A 31 -2.93 -5.67 2.64
N VAL A 32 -3.50 -6.88 2.68
CA VAL A 32 -3.11 -8.01 1.85
C VAL A 32 -4.30 -8.48 1.03
N GLY A 33 -4.05 -8.74 -0.24
CA GLY A 33 -4.99 -9.39 -1.17
C GLY A 33 -4.33 -10.60 -1.82
N GLY A 34 -4.81 -11.02 -3.00
CA GLY A 34 -4.36 -12.25 -3.67
C GLY A 34 -2.83 -12.36 -3.83
N ASN A 35 -2.23 -11.48 -4.62
CA ASN A 35 -0.76 -11.40 -4.78
C ASN A 35 -0.25 -9.98 -4.49
N ARG A 36 -1.06 -9.17 -3.80
CA ARG A 36 -0.84 -7.74 -3.60
C ARG A 36 -0.67 -7.47 -2.11
N THR A 37 0.34 -6.68 -1.76
CA THR A 37 0.53 -6.20 -0.39
C THR A 37 0.75 -4.70 -0.42
N CYS A 38 0.03 -3.98 0.42
CA CYS A 38 0.15 -2.55 0.58
C CYS A 38 0.28 -2.19 2.05
N VAL A 39 1.11 -1.20 2.35
CA VAL A 39 1.33 -0.68 3.69
C VAL A 39 1.11 0.82 3.72
N ARG A 40 0.58 1.31 4.84
CA ARG A 40 0.44 2.73 5.13
C ARG A 40 1.28 3.11 6.34
N PHE A 41 2.03 4.18 6.20
CA PHE A 41 2.86 4.76 7.26
C PHE A 41 2.10 5.89 7.98
N GLU A 42 2.56 6.26 9.17
CA GLU A 42 1.97 7.37 9.97
C GLU A 42 1.94 8.70 9.22
N ASP A 43 2.91 8.94 8.34
CA ASP A 43 3.00 10.14 7.51
C ASP A 43 2.01 10.15 6.31
N GLY A 44 1.16 9.12 6.20
CA GLY A 44 0.23 8.94 5.09
C GLY A 44 0.86 8.36 3.82
N THR A 45 2.17 8.08 3.82
CA THR A 45 2.82 7.38 2.71
C THR A 45 2.20 5.99 2.55
N VAL A 46 1.87 5.61 1.32
CA VAL A 46 1.44 4.26 0.98
C VAL A 46 2.46 3.64 0.04
N LYS A 47 2.85 2.40 0.34
CA LYS A 47 3.67 1.60 -0.55
C LYS A 47 3.00 0.28 -0.86
N CYS A 48 3.07 -0.15 -2.12
CA CYS A 48 2.55 -1.43 -2.55
C CYS A 48 3.61 -2.23 -3.29
N TRP A 49 3.49 -3.54 -3.21
CA TRP A 49 4.26 -4.50 -3.97
C TRP A 49 3.36 -5.70 -4.31
N GLY A 50 3.87 -6.55 -5.19
CA GLY A 50 3.14 -7.68 -5.77
C GLY A 50 2.30 -7.25 -6.99
N GLY A 51 1.23 -7.98 -7.30
CA GLY A 51 0.25 -7.61 -8.33
C GLY A 51 0.46 -8.20 -9.72
N HIS A 52 1.71 -8.38 -10.21
CA HIS A 52 1.96 -8.91 -11.57
C HIS A 52 2.27 -10.42 -11.65
N ALA A 53 2.31 -11.13 -10.53
CA ALA A 53 2.46 -12.60 -10.55
C ALA A 53 1.09 -13.24 -10.82
N THR A 54 0.74 -13.47 -12.08
CA THR A 54 -0.38 -14.36 -12.39
C THR A 54 0.04 -15.80 -12.11
N VAL A 55 -0.92 -16.71 -11.93
CA VAL A 55 -0.63 -18.15 -11.79
C VAL A 55 0.11 -18.74 -13.01
N GLN A 56 0.07 -18.06 -14.16
CA GLN A 56 0.89 -18.38 -15.35
C GLN A 56 2.35 -17.88 -15.26
N SER A 57 2.70 -17.13 -14.23
CA SER A 57 4.05 -16.62 -13.97
C SER A 57 4.89 -17.53 -13.07
N LEU A 58 4.37 -18.70 -12.66
CA LEU A 58 5.14 -19.72 -11.92
C LEU A 58 6.28 -20.24 -12.83
N GLY A 59 7.41 -19.54 -12.82
CA GLY A 59 8.57 -19.80 -13.67
C GLY A 59 9.15 -18.57 -14.39
N LYS A 60 8.46 -17.42 -14.37
CA LYS A 60 9.02 -16.14 -14.84
C LYS A 60 8.95 -15.11 -13.72
N GLU A 61 10.08 -14.88 -13.06
CA GLU A 61 10.26 -13.74 -12.17
C GLU A 61 10.00 -12.44 -12.95
N TYR A 62 9.17 -11.57 -12.40
CA TYR A 62 9.14 -10.16 -12.79
C TYR A 62 10.04 -9.40 -11.81
N PRO A 63 11.33 -9.17 -12.14
CA PRO A 63 12.23 -8.41 -11.28
C PRO A 63 11.68 -6.98 -11.14
N GLY A 64 10.98 -6.71 -10.05
CA GLY A 64 10.33 -5.43 -9.79
C GLY A 64 8.98 -5.51 -9.07
N THR A 65 8.36 -6.69 -8.98
CA THR A 65 7.12 -6.88 -8.21
C THR A 65 7.36 -6.98 -6.71
N LEU A 66 8.53 -7.41 -6.24
CA LEU A 66 8.80 -7.56 -4.81
C LEU A 66 9.41 -6.32 -4.14
N VAL A 67 9.61 -5.23 -4.91
CA VAL A 67 10.11 -3.97 -4.37
C VAL A 67 8.93 -3.05 -4.04
N PRO A 68 8.78 -2.60 -2.78
CA PRO A 68 7.76 -1.63 -2.39
C PRO A 68 7.86 -0.32 -3.18
N LYS A 69 6.87 -0.06 -4.02
CA LYS A 69 6.73 1.20 -4.77
C LYS A 69 5.77 2.13 -4.04
N ARG A 70 6.10 3.42 -4.02
CA ARG A 70 5.20 4.45 -3.48
C ARG A 70 3.98 4.59 -4.40
N VAL A 71 2.80 4.67 -3.80
CA VAL A 71 1.56 5.03 -4.49
C VAL A 71 1.42 6.55 -4.44
N GLU A 72 1.24 7.16 -5.61
CA GLU A 72 1.04 8.59 -5.81
C GLU A 72 -0.44 8.93 -5.95
N GLY A 73 -0.79 10.22 -5.78
CA GLY A 73 -2.17 10.69 -5.94
C GLY A 73 -3.08 10.40 -4.76
N LEU A 74 -2.53 10.01 -3.60
CA LEU A 74 -3.25 9.89 -2.33
C LEU A 74 -3.05 11.14 -1.46
N GLU A 75 -4.13 11.61 -0.87
CA GLU A 75 -4.21 12.73 0.07
C GLU A 75 -4.75 12.22 1.41
N HIS A 76 -3.90 12.20 2.44
CA HIS A 76 -4.26 11.74 3.80
C HIS A 76 -5.06 10.42 3.82
N PRO A 77 -4.51 9.31 3.30
CA PRO A 77 -5.18 8.01 3.36
C PRO A 77 -5.37 7.60 4.81
N THR A 78 -6.57 7.11 5.13
CA THR A 78 -6.96 6.69 6.49
C THR A 78 -7.22 5.19 6.59
N ARG A 79 -7.54 4.55 5.46
CA ARG A 79 -7.76 3.11 5.36
C ARG A 79 -7.28 2.57 4.03
N LEU A 80 -6.73 1.37 4.05
CA LEU A 80 -6.38 0.61 2.86
C LEU A 80 -7.28 -0.62 2.72
N CYS A 81 -7.54 -1.02 1.48
CA CYS A 81 -7.98 -2.37 1.19
C CYS A 81 -7.33 -2.87 -0.11
N ALA A 82 -7.06 -4.17 -0.17
CA ALA A 82 -6.42 -4.82 -1.30
C ALA A 82 -7.25 -6.02 -1.75
N GLY A 83 -7.59 -6.06 -3.03
CA GLY A 83 -8.17 -7.23 -3.69
C GLY A 83 -7.09 -8.06 -4.39
N ARG A 84 -7.50 -8.95 -5.29
CA ARG A 84 -6.56 -9.84 -6.01
C ARG A 84 -5.61 -9.08 -6.92
N VAL A 85 -6.12 -8.10 -7.66
CA VAL A 85 -5.36 -7.34 -8.66
C VAL A 85 -5.51 -5.84 -8.49
N PHE A 86 -6.17 -5.36 -7.45
CA PHE A 86 -6.38 -3.93 -7.23
C PHE A 86 -6.15 -3.60 -5.76
N ALA A 87 -5.93 -2.33 -5.48
CA ALA A 87 -5.98 -1.80 -4.14
C ALA A 87 -6.70 -0.46 -4.15
N CYS A 88 -7.31 -0.12 -3.03
CA CYS A 88 -8.02 1.13 -2.82
C CYS A 88 -7.61 1.73 -1.48
N ALA A 89 -7.69 3.05 -1.42
CA ALA A 89 -7.50 3.83 -0.21
C ALA A 89 -8.71 4.72 -0.01
N ARG A 90 -9.18 4.79 1.24
CA ARG A 90 -10.14 5.80 1.68
C ARG A 90 -9.37 6.96 2.31
N GLU A 91 -9.56 8.14 1.76
CA GLU A 91 -8.96 9.38 2.25
C GLU A 91 -9.77 9.98 3.41
N GLN A 92 -9.13 10.90 4.13
CA GLN A 92 -9.86 11.79 5.02
C GLN A 92 -10.95 12.53 4.22
N GLY A 93 -12.17 12.60 4.76
CA GLY A 93 -13.34 13.16 4.03
C GLY A 93 -14.07 12.15 3.14
N GLY A 94 -13.70 10.86 3.17
CA GLY A 94 -14.51 9.78 2.60
C GLY A 94 -14.40 9.60 1.09
N ARG A 95 -13.46 10.28 0.42
CA ARG A 95 -13.12 9.97 -0.97
C ARG A 95 -12.43 8.61 -1.05
N VAL A 96 -12.69 7.88 -2.12
CA VAL A 96 -12.05 6.60 -2.40
C VAL A 96 -11.23 6.71 -3.67
N ARG A 97 -9.97 6.32 -3.61
CA ARG A 97 -9.09 6.20 -4.77
C ARG A 97 -8.63 4.76 -4.92
N CYS A 98 -8.66 4.23 -6.14
CA CYS A 98 -8.27 2.87 -6.45
C CYS A 98 -7.19 2.84 -7.54
N TRP A 99 -6.38 1.79 -7.55
CA TRP A 99 -5.34 1.55 -8.55
C TRP A 99 -5.19 0.06 -8.85
N THR A 100 -4.76 -0.23 -10.07
CA THR A 100 -4.37 -1.55 -10.56
C THR A 100 -2.88 -1.53 -10.95
N PRO A 101 -2.23 -2.69 -11.08
CA PRO A 101 -0.84 -2.80 -11.52
C PRO A 101 -0.55 -2.03 -12.83
N GLU A 102 -1.52 -1.98 -13.75
CA GLU A 102 -1.39 -1.26 -15.02
C GLU A 102 -1.42 0.27 -14.85
N ALA A 103 -2.04 0.77 -13.77
CA ALA A 103 -2.17 2.19 -13.46
C ALA A 103 -1.11 2.70 -12.46
N GLU A 104 -0.21 1.83 -11.98
CA GLU A 104 0.85 2.25 -11.05
C GLU A 104 1.86 3.19 -11.71
N PRO A 105 2.36 4.19 -10.95
CA PRO A 105 2.22 4.36 -9.50
C PRO A 105 1.03 5.21 -9.03
N ARG A 106 0.03 5.56 -9.86
CA ARG A 106 -0.97 6.58 -9.51
C ARG A 106 -2.34 6.02 -9.13
N ALA A 107 -2.87 6.45 -7.99
CA ALA A 107 -4.25 6.20 -7.58
C ALA A 107 -5.23 7.18 -8.24
N THR A 108 -6.37 6.66 -8.69
CA THR A 108 -7.42 7.43 -9.36
C THR A 108 -8.68 7.46 -8.52
N GLU A 109 -9.34 8.60 -8.48
CA GLU A 109 -10.61 8.78 -7.75
C GLU A 109 -11.72 7.94 -8.37
N THR A 110 -12.51 7.29 -7.52
CA THR A 110 -13.69 6.54 -7.95
C THR A 110 -14.89 7.48 -7.98
N SER A 111 -15.42 7.73 -9.19
CA SER A 111 -16.57 8.60 -9.37
C SER A 111 -17.82 8.05 -8.67
N GLY A 112 -18.64 8.94 -8.13
CA GLY A 112 -19.89 8.57 -7.45
C GLY A 112 -19.72 8.03 -6.02
N LEU A 113 -18.50 7.98 -5.49
CA LEU A 113 -18.23 7.64 -4.09
C LEU A 113 -17.73 8.87 -3.31
N SER A 114 -18.55 9.38 -2.41
CA SER A 114 -18.23 10.47 -1.49
C SER A 114 -18.74 10.14 -0.10
N ASP A 115 -18.09 10.68 0.93
CA ASP A 115 -18.48 10.49 2.34
C ASP A 115 -18.54 9.02 2.78
N VAL A 116 -17.73 8.18 2.15
CA VAL A 116 -17.58 6.79 2.57
C VAL A 116 -17.07 6.79 4.00
N SER A 117 -17.67 6.02 4.91
CA SER A 117 -17.26 5.84 6.30
C SER A 117 -16.42 4.57 6.51
N ALA A 118 -16.65 3.53 5.70
CA ALA A 118 -15.85 2.31 5.71
C ALA A 118 -15.62 1.75 4.29
N LEU A 119 -14.46 1.13 4.10
CA LEU A 119 -14.03 0.55 2.83
C LEU A 119 -13.56 -0.89 3.08
N PHE A 120 -14.09 -1.84 2.31
CA PHE A 120 -13.76 -3.26 2.38
C PHE A 120 -13.47 -3.80 0.98
N CYS A 121 -12.42 -4.60 0.83
CA CYS A 121 -12.11 -5.29 -0.42
C CYS A 121 -12.28 -6.80 -0.22
N GLY A 122 -12.95 -7.46 -1.16
CA GLY A 122 -12.87 -8.90 -1.41
C GLY A 122 -11.91 -9.21 -2.57
N GLU A 123 -11.96 -10.44 -3.08
CA GLU A 123 -11.03 -10.87 -4.14
C GLU A 123 -11.18 -10.07 -5.43
N ALA A 124 -12.41 -9.89 -5.92
CA ALA A 124 -12.70 -9.31 -7.23
C ALA A 124 -13.34 -7.91 -7.18
N GLY A 125 -13.70 -7.42 -5.99
CA GLY A 125 -14.41 -6.15 -5.83
C GLY A 125 -14.39 -5.66 -4.40
N GLY A 126 -15.05 -4.53 -4.14
CA GLY A 126 -15.13 -3.94 -2.81
C GLY A 126 -16.53 -3.47 -2.47
N CYS A 127 -16.74 -3.24 -1.18
CA CYS A 127 -17.95 -2.66 -0.63
C CYS A 127 -17.56 -1.42 0.19
N THR A 128 -18.40 -0.39 0.11
CA THR A 128 -18.28 0.83 0.90
C THR A 128 -19.52 1.01 1.76
N LEU A 129 -19.34 1.54 2.96
CA LEU A 129 -20.43 2.07 3.77
C LEU A 129 -20.42 3.59 3.65
N GLY A 130 -21.59 4.19 3.44
CA GLY A 130 -21.83 5.63 3.55
C GLY A 130 -22.27 5.91 4.97
#